data_AF-A0A965L2U0-F1
#
_entry.id   AF-A0A965L2U0-F1
#
_cell.length_a   1.000
_cell.length_b   1.000
_cell.length_c   1.000
_cell.angle_alpha   90.00
_cell.angle_beta   90.00
_cell.angle_gamma   90.00
#
_symmetry.space_group_name_H-M   'P 1'
#
loop_
_entity.id
_entity.type
_entity.pdbx_description
1 polymer ?
#
loop_
_entity_poly.entity_id
_entity_poly.type
_entity_poly.pdbx_seq_one_letter_code
_entity_poly.pdbx_strand_id
1 'polypeptide(L)'
;ALGGGCEINLHADKIVAHSELYMGLVEVGVGLIPAGGGTKEMALRMGDARRTGDVELNRLQQAFMNIATAKVSTSAYEALEMNYLRTQDRIVLNRSQVISEAKKEAILLAEAGYVQKNRRSDVWVEGKQGLALFKAGIQGMLMGRYISEHDALIGNKLAFAICGGDLDAPQMVTEQYLLDLEREAFLSLTGEQKTMDRIGSLLSGGKPLRN
;
A
#
# COMPACT_ATOMS: atom_id res chain seq x y z
N ALA A 1 1.53 13.15 -2.57
CA ALA A 1 2.17 11.90 -3.06
C ALA A 1 1.08 10.85 -3.27
N LEU A 2 0.57 10.69 -4.49
CA LEU A 2 -0.54 9.78 -4.79
C LEU A 2 -0.08 8.67 -5.74
N GLY A 3 -0.62 7.47 -5.54
CA GLY A 3 -0.32 6.29 -6.35
C GLY A 3 1.17 5.97 -6.41
N GLY A 4 1.75 5.81 -7.60
CA GLY A 4 3.20 5.66 -7.77
C GLY A 4 4.05 6.75 -7.11
N GLY A 5 3.53 7.98 -6.97
CA GLY A 5 4.20 9.03 -6.20
C GLY A 5 4.25 8.73 -4.69
N CYS A 6 3.26 8.05 -4.14
CA CYS A 6 3.29 7.48 -2.78
C CYS A 6 4.32 6.35 -2.71
N GLU A 7 4.28 5.41 -3.66
CA GLU A 7 5.15 4.21 -3.66
C GLU A 7 6.64 4.55 -3.66
N ILE A 8 7.08 5.55 -4.42
CA ILE A 8 8.47 6.03 -4.40
C ILE A 8 8.92 6.40 -2.97
N ASN A 9 8.03 7.04 -2.19
CA ASN A 9 8.35 7.41 -0.82
C ASN A 9 8.40 6.19 0.10
N LEU A 10 7.58 5.17 -0.13
CA LEU A 10 7.53 3.98 0.72
C LEU A 10 8.86 3.20 0.72
N HIS A 11 9.63 3.27 -0.37
CA HIS A 11 10.96 2.64 -0.48
C HIS A 11 12.11 3.52 0.04
N ALA A 12 11.86 4.77 0.44
CA ALA A 12 12.91 5.64 0.97
C ALA A 12 13.36 5.18 2.36
N ASP A 13 14.66 5.28 2.67
CA ASP A 13 15.17 5.03 4.02
C ASP A 13 14.78 6.12 5.03
N LYS A 14 14.52 7.33 4.54
CA LYS A 14 14.06 8.47 5.32
C LYS A 14 13.17 9.36 4.48
N ILE A 15 12.02 9.72 5.03
CA ILE A 15 11.09 10.69 4.41
C ILE A 15 11.14 11.98 5.23
N VAL A 16 11.20 13.11 4.53
CA VAL A 16 10.96 14.44 5.12
C VAL A 16 9.70 15.01 4.48
N ALA A 17 8.63 15.06 5.27
CA ALA A 17 7.29 15.43 4.83
C ALA A 17 6.91 16.82 5.35
N HIS A 18 6.19 17.60 4.53
CA HIS A 18 5.48 18.78 5.01
C HIS A 18 4.26 18.36 5.85
N SER A 19 3.89 19.12 6.89
CA SER A 19 2.76 18.77 7.77
C SER A 19 1.42 18.60 7.04
N GLU A 20 1.18 19.37 5.98
CA GLU A 20 -0.03 19.28 5.13
C GLU A 20 0.13 18.27 3.97
N LEU A 21 0.89 17.19 4.17
CA LEU A 21 1.09 16.17 3.15
C LEU A 21 -0.23 15.41 2.87
N TYR A 22 -0.62 15.39 1.59
CA TYR A 22 -1.58 14.43 1.07
C TYR A 22 -0.87 13.19 0.53
N MET A 23 -1.12 12.01 1.09
CA MET A 23 -0.46 10.75 0.71
C MET A 23 -1.43 9.57 0.65
N GLY A 24 -1.35 8.75 -0.40
CA GLY A 24 -2.23 7.60 -0.54
C GLY A 24 -1.96 6.75 -1.76
N LEU A 25 -2.33 5.47 -1.64
CA LEU A 25 -2.36 4.50 -2.73
C LEU A 25 -3.78 4.48 -3.30
N VAL A 26 -3.93 4.94 -4.55
CA VAL A 26 -5.23 5.31 -5.16
C VAL A 26 -5.54 4.53 -6.44
N GLU A 27 -4.70 3.56 -6.78
CA GLU A 27 -4.73 2.77 -8.01
C GLU A 27 -6.07 2.03 -8.20
N VAL A 28 -6.75 1.66 -7.11
CA VAL A 28 -8.06 0.99 -7.17
C VAL A 28 -9.12 1.85 -7.87
N GLY A 29 -8.97 3.18 -7.79
CA GLY A 29 -9.86 4.14 -8.46
C GLY A 29 -9.82 4.03 -9.99
N VAL A 30 -8.75 3.49 -10.56
CA VAL A 30 -8.61 3.23 -12.01
C VAL A 30 -8.67 1.76 -12.38
N GLY A 31 -9.01 0.88 -11.43
CA GLY A 31 -9.15 -0.54 -11.67
C GLY A 31 -7.88 -1.37 -11.45
N LEU A 32 -6.89 -0.82 -10.74
CA LEU A 32 -5.59 -1.46 -10.50
C LEU A 32 -5.31 -1.61 -9.01
N ILE A 33 -4.28 -2.37 -8.66
CA ILE A 33 -3.68 -2.33 -7.32
C ILE A 33 -2.38 -1.50 -7.36
N PRO A 34 -1.87 -1.02 -6.22
CA PRO A 34 -0.54 -0.42 -6.15
C PRO A 34 0.53 -1.48 -6.46
N ALA A 35 1.35 -1.23 -7.47
CA ALA A 35 2.25 -2.22 -8.05
C ALA A 35 3.68 -1.75 -8.32
N GLY A 36 4.05 -0.58 -7.81
CA GLY A 36 5.43 -0.10 -7.70
C GLY A 36 6.07 -0.49 -6.36
N GLY A 37 5.60 -1.58 -5.74
CA GLY A 37 5.99 -2.05 -4.40
C GLY A 37 5.11 -1.54 -3.27
N GLY A 38 4.04 -0.80 -3.54
CA GLY A 38 3.15 -0.23 -2.51
C GLY A 38 2.40 -1.28 -1.72
N THR A 39 1.85 -2.30 -2.38
CA THR A 39 1.16 -3.41 -1.69
C THR A 39 2.15 -4.22 -0.87
N LYS A 40 3.33 -4.51 -1.43
CA LYS A 40 4.44 -5.16 -0.72
C LYS A 40 4.87 -4.37 0.51
N GLU A 41 5.09 -3.07 0.39
CA GLU A 41 5.55 -2.23 1.49
C GLU A 41 4.53 -2.20 2.63
N MET A 42 3.24 -2.15 2.30
CA MET A 42 2.19 -2.23 3.31
C MET A 42 2.17 -3.61 3.98
N ALA A 43 2.27 -4.72 3.24
CA ALA A 43 2.38 -6.05 3.84
C ALA A 43 3.59 -6.16 4.79
N LEU A 44 4.76 -5.70 4.34
CA LEU A 44 6.00 -5.67 5.12
C LEU A 44 5.85 -4.89 6.42
N ARG A 45 5.34 -3.65 6.34
CA ARG A 45 5.17 -2.79 7.51
C ARG A 45 4.15 -3.36 8.49
N MET A 46 3.09 -4.00 8.00
CA MET A 46 2.11 -4.65 8.87
C MET A 46 2.68 -5.89 9.55
N GLY A 47 3.50 -6.68 8.84
CA GLY A 47 4.26 -7.80 9.38
C GLY A 47 5.20 -7.35 10.51
N ASP A 48 5.98 -6.29 10.31
CA ASP A 48 6.88 -5.73 11.32
C ASP A 48 6.15 -5.17 12.53
N ALA A 49 4.95 -4.64 12.32
CA ALA A 49 4.15 -4.03 13.36
C ALA A 49 3.40 -5.06 14.24
N ARG A 50 3.48 -6.36 13.92
CA ARG A 50 2.88 -7.44 14.70
C ARG A 50 3.41 -7.45 16.14
N ARG A 51 2.50 -7.71 17.09
CA ARG A 51 2.81 -7.85 18.51
C ARG A 51 2.15 -9.11 19.04
N THR A 52 2.85 -9.87 19.87
CA THR A 52 2.29 -11.05 20.52
C THR A 52 1.07 -10.63 21.36
N GLY A 53 -0.10 -11.21 21.06
CA GLY A 53 -1.36 -10.91 21.77
C GLY A 53 -2.19 -9.76 21.19
N ASP A 54 -1.73 -9.07 20.13
CA ASP A 54 -2.60 -8.19 19.35
C ASP A 54 -3.64 -9.05 18.59
N VAL A 55 -4.82 -8.48 18.30
CA VAL A 55 -5.70 -9.04 17.28
C VAL A 55 -4.99 -8.84 15.95
N GLU A 56 -4.18 -9.82 15.56
CA GLU A 56 -3.11 -9.71 14.54
C GLU A 56 -3.59 -9.14 13.19
N LEU A 57 -4.90 -9.27 12.90
CA LEU A 57 -5.51 -8.88 11.64
C LEU A 57 -5.96 -7.40 11.55
N ASN A 58 -6.06 -6.67 12.66
CA ASN A 58 -6.67 -5.33 12.64
C ASN A 58 -5.86 -4.31 11.82
N ARG A 59 -4.52 -4.33 11.93
CA ARG A 59 -3.67 -3.38 11.20
C ARG A 59 -3.57 -3.70 9.72
N LEU A 60 -3.43 -4.99 9.39
CA LEU A 60 -3.49 -5.45 8.00
C LEU A 60 -4.83 -5.09 7.35
N GLN A 61 -5.94 -5.25 8.09
CA GLN A 61 -7.26 -4.84 7.63
C GLN A 61 -7.36 -3.34 7.41
N GLN A 62 -6.80 -2.50 8.28
CA GLN A 62 -6.77 -1.05 8.08
C GLN A 62 -5.96 -0.68 6.83
N ALA A 63 -4.78 -1.28 6.63
CA ALA A 63 -3.98 -1.06 5.43
C ALA A 63 -4.73 -1.50 4.16
N PHE A 64 -5.34 -2.68 4.18
CA PHE A 64 -6.19 -3.17 3.09
C PHE A 64 -7.33 -2.19 2.80
N MET A 65 -8.07 -1.75 3.82
CA MET A 65 -9.20 -0.84 3.64
C MET A 65 -8.76 0.53 3.12
N ASN A 66 -7.63 1.06 3.58
CA ASN A 66 -7.07 2.30 3.07
C ASN A 66 -6.80 2.21 1.57
N ILE A 67 -6.19 1.11 1.09
CA ILE A 67 -5.93 0.90 -0.33
C ILE A 67 -7.23 0.64 -1.09
N ALA A 68 -8.06 -0.30 -0.62
CA ALA A 68 -9.30 -0.74 -1.27
C ALA A 68 -10.34 0.38 -1.43
N THR A 69 -10.27 1.41 -0.59
CA THR A 69 -11.14 2.60 -0.67
C THR A 69 -10.45 3.83 -1.24
N ALA A 70 -9.20 3.70 -1.70
CA ALA A 70 -8.35 4.81 -2.15
C ALA A 70 -8.27 5.96 -1.13
N LYS A 71 -8.21 5.64 0.17
CA LYS A 71 -8.09 6.63 1.23
C LYS A 71 -6.77 7.38 1.10
N VAL A 72 -6.85 8.71 1.13
CA VAL A 72 -5.71 9.62 1.11
C VAL A 72 -5.61 10.31 2.46
N SER A 73 -4.42 10.32 3.04
CA SER A 73 -4.14 11.12 4.24
C SER A 73 -4.31 12.61 3.93
N THR A 74 -4.82 13.37 4.88
CA THR A 74 -4.98 14.83 4.78
C THR A 74 -3.86 15.60 5.48
N SER A 75 -2.99 14.90 6.20
CA SER A 75 -1.79 15.44 6.85
C SER A 75 -0.69 14.39 6.92
N ALA A 76 0.54 14.84 7.21
CA ALA A 76 1.65 13.93 7.49
C ALA A 76 1.43 13.10 8.77
N TYR A 77 0.68 13.64 9.75
CA TYR A 77 0.34 12.91 10.96
C TYR A 77 -0.65 11.77 10.67
N GLU A 78 -1.67 12.02 9.84
CA GLU A 78 -2.55 10.94 9.37
C GLU A 78 -1.77 9.92 8.52
N ALA A 79 -0.81 10.37 7.69
CA ALA A 79 0.05 9.46 6.93
C ALA A 79 0.91 8.56 7.84
N LEU A 80 1.29 9.03 9.03
CA LEU A 80 1.97 8.24 10.06
C LEU A 80 1.03 7.17 10.65
N GLU A 81 -0.20 7.54 10.99
CA GLU A 81 -1.23 6.60 11.47
C GLU A 81 -1.55 5.52 10.43
N MET A 82 -1.58 5.91 9.15
CA MET A 82 -1.77 5.02 8.01
C MET A 82 -0.54 4.16 7.67
N ASN A 83 0.57 4.30 8.41
CA ASN A 83 1.85 3.62 8.18
C ASN A 83 2.48 3.90 6.81
N TYR A 84 2.13 5.00 6.16
CA TYR A 84 2.84 5.51 4.98
C TYR A 84 4.12 6.24 5.38
N LEU A 85 4.07 7.02 6.46
CA LEU A 85 5.25 7.49 7.18
C LEU A 85 5.55 6.56 8.36
N ARG A 86 6.81 6.52 8.77
CA ARG A 86 7.30 5.78 9.95
C ARG A 86 7.71 6.77 11.03
N THR A 87 7.83 6.30 12.26
CA THR A 87 8.25 7.11 13.42
C THR A 87 9.63 7.74 13.26
N GLN A 88 10.50 7.15 12.44
CA GLN A 88 11.81 7.72 12.11
C GLN A 88 11.74 8.86 11.10
N ASP A 89 10.64 9.01 10.35
CA ASP A 89 10.49 10.03 9.32
C ASP A 89 10.22 11.39 9.95
N ARG A 90 10.58 12.47 9.23
CA ARG A 90 10.55 13.83 9.77
C ARG A 90 9.39 14.63 9.20
N ILE A 91 8.64 15.29 10.08
CA ILE A 91 7.59 16.23 9.70
C ILE A 91 8.10 17.66 9.88
N VAL A 92 7.96 18.49 8.85
CA VAL A 92 8.39 19.88 8.80
C VAL A 92 7.16 20.78 8.61
N LEU A 93 7.03 21.80 9.47
CA LEU A 93 5.91 22.75 9.40
C LEU A 93 6.07 23.78 8.28
N ASN A 94 7.31 24.21 8.00
CA ASN A 94 7.57 25.19 6.95
C ASN A 94 7.91 24.51 5.63
N ARG A 95 7.01 24.61 4.64
CA ARG A 95 7.18 24.02 3.31
C ARG A 95 8.50 24.40 2.63
N SER A 96 9.00 25.63 2.82
CA SER A 96 10.25 26.08 2.20
C SER A 96 11.49 25.38 2.75
N GLN A 97 11.39 24.77 3.94
CA GLN A 97 12.50 24.07 4.59
C GLN A 97 12.53 22.56 4.29
N VAL A 98 11.52 22.00 3.62
CA VAL A 98 11.45 20.55 3.37
C VAL A 98 12.72 20.03 2.68
N ILE A 99 13.19 20.73 1.63
CA ILE A 99 14.38 20.33 0.87
C ILE A 99 15.66 20.50 1.70
N SER A 100 15.78 21.60 2.46
CA SER A 100 16.97 21.83 3.28
C SER A 100 17.07 20.83 4.43
N GLU A 101 15.95 20.48 5.07
CA GLU A 101 15.89 19.44 6.08
C GLU A 101 16.13 18.04 5.49
N ALA A 102 15.58 17.72 4.31
CA ALA A 102 15.86 16.47 3.61
C ALA A 102 17.36 16.30 3.31
N LYS A 103 18.03 17.37 2.87
CA LYS A 103 19.49 17.37 2.67
C LYS A 103 20.24 17.09 3.97
N LYS A 104 19.83 17.71 5.09
CA LYS A 104 20.46 17.46 6.40
C LYS A 104 20.31 16.00 6.82
N GLU A 105 19.10 15.44 6.72
CA GLU A 105 18.85 14.04 7.06
C GLU A 105 19.67 13.07 6.18
N ALA A 106 19.82 13.37 4.89
CA ALA A 106 20.66 12.57 4.00
C ALA A 106 22.15 12.61 4.38
N ILE A 107 22.67 13.79 4.77
CA ILE A 107 24.03 13.94 5.29
C ILE A 107 24.20 13.14 6.59
N LEU A 108 23.23 13.24 7.51
CA LEU A 108 23.25 12.50 8.77
C LEU A 108 23.26 10.98 8.56
N LEU A 109 22.49 10.47 7.59
CA LEU A 109 22.54 9.06 7.22
C LEU A 109 23.95 8.66 6.73
N ALA A 110 24.55 9.47 5.85
CA ALA A 110 25.88 9.21 5.32
C ALA A 110 26.95 9.23 6.41
N GLU A 111 26.92 10.24 7.29
CA GLU A 111 27.84 10.39 8.42
C GLU A 111 27.68 9.27 9.47
N ALA A 112 26.46 8.74 9.63
CA ALA A 112 26.20 7.56 10.45
C ALA A 112 26.70 6.24 9.82
N GLY A 113 27.33 6.29 8.65
CA GLY A 113 27.87 5.12 7.96
C GLY A 113 26.80 4.30 7.23
N TYR A 114 25.80 4.97 6.65
CA TYR A 114 24.75 4.28 5.90
C TYR A 114 25.32 3.33 4.84
N VAL A 115 24.78 2.12 4.83
CA VAL A 115 25.00 1.10 3.79
C VAL A 115 23.65 0.64 3.27
N GLN A 116 23.60 0.29 1.98
CA GLN A 116 22.39 -0.26 1.37
C GLN A 116 21.93 -1.49 2.16
N LYS A 117 20.65 -1.50 2.55
CA LYS A 117 20.05 -2.65 3.22
C LYS A 117 19.91 -3.82 2.26
N ASN A 118 20.15 -5.02 2.76
CA ASN A 118 19.84 -6.24 2.02
C ASN A 118 18.34 -6.35 1.78
N ARG A 119 17.96 -6.96 0.65
CA ARG A 119 16.57 -7.34 0.40
C ARG A 119 16.08 -8.25 1.52
N ARG A 120 14.85 -8.01 1.97
CA ARG A 120 14.30 -8.73 3.13
C ARG A 120 13.88 -10.15 2.77
N SER A 121 14.10 -11.06 3.71
CA SER A 121 13.71 -12.48 3.63
C SER A 121 12.82 -12.91 4.81
N ASP A 122 12.39 -11.93 5.58
CA ASP A 122 11.79 -12.03 6.90
C ASP A 122 10.49 -11.21 6.94
N VAL A 123 9.70 -11.23 5.86
CA VAL A 123 8.41 -10.54 5.83
C VAL A 123 7.31 -11.51 6.24
N TRP A 124 6.65 -11.21 7.36
CA TRP A 124 5.53 -12.04 7.84
C TRP A 124 4.26 -11.80 7.03
N VAL A 125 3.60 -12.87 6.61
CA VAL A 125 2.32 -12.82 5.86
C VAL A 125 1.31 -13.84 6.42
N GLU A 126 0.02 -13.56 6.25
CA GLU A 126 -1.06 -14.36 6.85
C GLU A 126 -1.50 -15.58 6.02
N GLY A 127 -1.16 -15.62 4.72
CA GLY A 127 -1.60 -16.65 3.80
C GLY A 127 -3.13 -16.78 3.72
N LYS A 128 -3.61 -18.01 3.56
CA LYS A 128 -5.04 -18.35 3.41
C LYS A 128 -5.89 -17.90 4.60
N GLN A 129 -5.33 -17.86 5.81
CA GLN A 129 -6.06 -17.47 7.02
C GLN A 129 -6.53 -16.01 6.94
N GLY A 130 -5.60 -15.09 6.65
CA GLY A 130 -5.92 -13.67 6.46
C GLY A 130 -6.74 -13.43 5.19
N LEU A 131 -6.42 -14.15 4.11
CA LEU A 131 -7.11 -14.03 2.83
C LEU A 131 -8.61 -14.35 2.96
N ALA A 132 -8.96 -15.39 3.72
CA ALA A 132 -10.36 -15.78 3.92
C ALA A 132 -11.19 -14.67 4.58
N LEU A 133 -10.62 -13.95 5.54
CA LEU A 133 -11.28 -12.82 6.20
C LEU A 133 -11.58 -11.70 5.20
N PHE A 134 -10.60 -11.32 4.37
CA PHE A 134 -10.81 -10.28 3.36
C PHE A 134 -11.82 -10.72 2.30
N LYS A 135 -11.75 -11.97 1.82
CA LYS A 135 -12.74 -12.52 0.88
C LYS A 135 -14.16 -12.45 1.45
N ALA A 136 -14.35 -12.80 2.71
CA ALA A 136 -15.66 -12.70 3.36
C ALA A 136 -16.17 -11.25 3.42
N GLY A 137 -15.30 -10.29 3.78
CA GLY A 137 -15.63 -8.87 3.79
C GLY A 137 -16.01 -8.33 2.41
N ILE A 138 -15.21 -8.63 1.39
CA ILE A 138 -15.46 -8.25 -0.02
C ILE A 138 -16.79 -8.84 -0.48
N GLN A 139 -17.03 -10.13 -0.23
CA GLN A 139 -18.28 -10.79 -0.60
C GLN A 139 -19.49 -10.16 0.09
N GLY A 140 -19.35 -9.81 1.38
CA GLY A 140 -20.39 -9.09 2.12
C GLY A 140 -20.72 -7.73 1.49
N MET A 141 -19.69 -6.96 1.10
CA MET A 141 -19.88 -5.68 0.41
C MET A 141 -20.54 -5.85 -0.96
N LEU A 142 -20.18 -6.89 -1.71
CA LEU A 142 -20.78 -7.21 -3.01
C LEU A 142 -22.25 -7.59 -2.86
N MET A 143 -22.57 -8.50 -1.93
CA MET A 143 -23.96 -8.91 -1.65
C MET A 143 -24.81 -7.75 -1.14
N GLY A 144 -24.21 -6.84 -0.36
CA GLY A 144 -24.82 -5.60 0.09
C GLY A 144 -24.92 -4.51 -0.99
N ARG A 145 -24.43 -4.77 -2.21
CA ARG A 145 -24.42 -3.83 -3.35
C ARG A 145 -23.66 -2.52 -3.08
N TYR A 146 -22.67 -2.55 -2.18
CA TYR A 146 -21.79 -1.41 -1.91
C TYR A 146 -20.65 -1.27 -2.92
N ILE A 147 -20.30 -2.36 -3.59
CA ILE A 147 -19.23 -2.45 -4.60
C ILE A 147 -19.74 -3.20 -5.83
N SER A 148 -19.17 -2.91 -7.01
CA SER A 148 -19.45 -3.68 -8.23
C SER A 148 -18.71 -5.03 -8.20
N GLU A 149 -19.05 -5.92 -9.14
CA GLU A 149 -18.30 -7.15 -9.36
C GLU A 149 -16.83 -6.87 -9.72
N HIS A 150 -16.56 -5.77 -10.42
CA HIS A 150 -15.19 -5.38 -10.79
C HIS A 150 -14.42 -4.85 -9.58
N ASP A 151 -15.07 -4.03 -8.74
CA ASP A 151 -14.50 -3.59 -7.46
C ASP A 151 -14.17 -4.82 -6.58
N ALA A 152 -15.03 -5.84 -6.57
CA ALA A 152 -14.75 -7.09 -5.86
C ALA A 152 -13.58 -7.88 -6.47
N LEU A 153 -13.45 -7.94 -7.80
CA LEU A 153 -12.30 -8.55 -8.47
C LEU A 153 -10.97 -7.88 -8.06
N ILE A 154 -10.92 -6.55 -8.11
CA ILE A 154 -9.75 -5.76 -7.72
C ILE A 154 -9.44 -5.99 -6.24
N GLY A 155 -10.45 -5.91 -5.37
CA GLY A 155 -10.30 -6.17 -3.94
C GLY A 155 -9.76 -7.57 -3.64
N ASN A 156 -10.20 -8.59 -4.37
CA ASN A 156 -9.71 -9.96 -4.23
C ASN A 156 -8.24 -10.10 -4.66
N LYS A 157 -7.84 -9.44 -5.76
CA LYS A 157 -6.44 -9.40 -6.21
C LYS A 157 -5.53 -8.67 -5.19
N LEU A 158 -6.00 -7.55 -4.65
CA LEU A 158 -5.31 -6.84 -3.56
C LEU A 158 -5.15 -7.71 -2.31
N ALA A 159 -6.23 -8.36 -1.87
CA ALA A 159 -6.23 -9.25 -0.71
C ALA A 159 -5.26 -10.42 -0.91
N PHE A 160 -5.23 -11.00 -2.12
CA PHE A 160 -4.31 -12.08 -2.46
C PHE A 160 -2.85 -11.62 -2.35
N ALA A 161 -2.49 -10.48 -2.94
CA ALA A 161 -1.12 -9.98 -2.89
C ALA A 161 -0.69 -9.58 -1.47
N ILE A 162 -1.51 -8.83 -0.73
CA ILE A 162 -1.15 -8.30 0.59
C ILE A 162 -1.08 -9.39 1.67
N CYS A 163 -1.84 -10.48 1.52
CA CYS A 163 -1.78 -11.64 2.42
C CYS A 163 -0.66 -12.63 2.08
N GLY A 164 0.12 -12.40 1.03
CA GLY A 164 1.16 -13.34 0.61
C GLY A 164 0.61 -14.57 -0.13
N GLY A 165 -0.47 -14.43 -0.88
CA GLY A 165 -0.93 -15.44 -1.84
C GLY A 165 -1.60 -16.67 -1.21
N ASP A 166 -1.39 -17.83 -1.83
CA ASP A 166 -2.09 -19.09 -1.51
C ASP A 166 -1.34 -19.97 -0.49
N LEU A 167 -0.63 -19.36 0.45
CA LEU A 167 0.12 -20.07 1.49
C LEU A 167 -0.82 -20.71 2.51
N ASP A 168 -0.61 -21.98 2.85
CA ASP A 168 -1.51 -22.75 3.73
C ASP A 168 -1.53 -22.26 5.19
N ALA A 169 -0.45 -21.61 5.62
CA ALA A 169 -0.33 -21.06 6.96
C ALA A 169 0.47 -19.75 6.95
N PRO A 170 0.27 -18.89 7.96
CA PRO A 170 1.11 -17.73 8.18
C PRO A 170 2.59 -18.11 8.28
N GLN A 171 3.44 -17.40 7.56
CA GLN A 171 4.87 -17.68 7.50
C GLN A 171 5.68 -16.46 7.03
N MET A 172 7.00 -16.58 7.09
CA MET A 172 7.92 -15.59 6.55
C MET A 172 8.15 -15.83 5.05
N VAL A 173 8.14 -14.75 4.29
CA VAL A 173 8.44 -14.75 2.85
C VAL A 173 9.50 -13.70 2.53
N THR A 174 10.02 -13.79 1.30
CA THR A 174 10.94 -12.77 0.79
C THR A 174 10.18 -11.55 0.26
N GLU A 175 10.86 -10.41 0.25
CA GLU A 175 10.38 -9.21 -0.42
C GLU A 175 10.09 -9.46 -1.90
N GLN A 176 10.95 -10.24 -2.57
CA GLN A 176 10.77 -10.57 -3.98
C GLN A 176 9.50 -11.40 -4.22
N TYR A 177 9.17 -12.33 -3.32
CA TYR A 177 7.94 -13.11 -3.40
C TYR A 177 6.69 -12.22 -3.45
N LEU A 178 6.63 -11.21 -2.58
CA LEU A 178 5.52 -10.25 -2.55
C LEU A 178 5.48 -9.37 -3.81
N LEU A 179 6.64 -8.91 -4.30
CA LEU A 179 6.71 -8.16 -5.55
C LEU A 179 6.22 -8.97 -6.75
N ASP A 180 6.47 -10.29 -6.77
CA ASP A 180 6.00 -11.16 -7.84
C ASP A 180 4.48 -11.33 -7.81
N LEU A 181 3.87 -11.48 -6.63
CA LEU A 181 2.42 -11.50 -6.45
C LEU A 181 1.76 -10.18 -6.85
N GLU A 182 2.35 -9.06 -6.41
CA GLU A 182 1.88 -7.72 -6.72
C GLU A 182 1.90 -7.47 -8.25
N ARG A 183 3.00 -7.86 -8.91
CA ARG A 183 3.15 -7.77 -10.37
C ARG A 183 2.15 -8.65 -11.11
N GLU A 184 1.93 -9.89 -10.70
CA GLU A 184 0.93 -10.77 -11.31
C GLU A 184 -0.46 -10.14 -11.22
N ALA A 185 -0.85 -9.69 -10.03
CA ALA A 185 -2.15 -9.11 -9.78
C ALA A 185 -2.37 -7.84 -10.62
N PHE A 186 -1.37 -6.97 -10.70
CA PHE A 186 -1.41 -5.78 -11.55
C PHE A 186 -1.55 -6.13 -13.03
N LEU A 187 -0.69 -7.00 -13.57
CA LEU A 187 -0.72 -7.37 -14.99
C LEU A 187 -2.04 -8.06 -15.36
N SER A 188 -2.55 -8.93 -14.48
CA SER A 188 -3.88 -9.55 -14.65
C SER A 188 -4.97 -8.48 -14.74
N LEU A 189 -4.99 -7.49 -13.84
CA LEU A 189 -5.99 -6.41 -13.86
C LEU A 189 -5.84 -5.48 -15.07
N THR A 190 -4.63 -5.25 -15.58
CA THR A 190 -4.45 -4.45 -16.81
C THR A 190 -5.05 -5.12 -18.05
N GLY A 191 -5.23 -6.44 -18.03
CA GLY A 191 -5.90 -7.19 -19.09
C GLY A 191 -7.44 -7.11 -19.05
N GLU A 192 -8.02 -6.58 -17.98
CA GLU A 192 -9.48 -6.50 -17.82
C GLU A 192 -10.08 -5.34 -18.63
N GLN A 193 -11.12 -5.62 -19.44
CA GLN A 193 -11.78 -4.60 -20.25
C GLN A 193 -12.31 -3.44 -19.39
N LYS A 194 -12.93 -3.76 -18.24
CA LYS A 194 -13.45 -2.74 -17.32
C LYS A 194 -12.35 -1.85 -16.75
N THR A 195 -11.14 -2.38 -16.53
CA THR A 195 -9.97 -1.59 -16.10
C THR A 195 -9.48 -0.68 -17.23
N MET A 196 -9.38 -1.19 -18.46
CA MET A 196 -9.04 -0.37 -19.63
C MET A 196 -10.05 0.78 -19.83
N ASP A 197 -11.35 0.51 -19.64
CA ASP A 197 -12.41 1.52 -19.71
C ASP A 197 -12.26 2.60 -18.62
N ARG A 198 -11.93 2.19 -17.38
CA ARG A 198 -11.68 3.11 -16.25
C ARG A 198 -10.49 4.02 -16.54
N ILE A 199 -9.38 3.45 -17.03
CA ILE A 199 -8.19 4.21 -17.43
C ILE A 199 -8.53 5.17 -18.57
N GLY A 200 -9.20 4.69 -19.62
CA GLY A 200 -9.62 5.50 -20.76
C GLY A 200 -10.52 6.67 -20.38
N SER A 201 -11.50 6.44 -19.49
CA SER A 201 -12.39 7.48 -18.95
C SER A 201 -11.62 8.55 -18.19
N LEU A 202 -10.67 8.14 -17.34
CA LEU A 202 -9.85 9.09 -16.59
C LEU A 202 -9.01 9.96 -17.53
N LEU A 203 -8.36 9.35 -18.53
CA LEU A 203 -7.52 10.06 -19.51
C LEU A 203 -8.33 11.00 -20.42
N SER A 204 -9.56 10.62 -20.77
CA SER A 204 -10.38 11.35 -21.74
C SER A 204 -11.29 12.41 -21.13
N GLY A 205 -11.74 12.23 -19.88
CA GLY A 205 -12.78 13.08 -19.27
C GLY A 205 -12.57 13.41 -17.78
N GLY A 206 -11.47 12.98 -17.17
CA GLY A 206 -11.09 13.31 -15.79
C GLY A 206 -11.99 12.75 -14.68
N LYS A 207 -13.09 12.06 -15.02
CA LYS A 207 -13.99 11.43 -14.05
C LYS A 207 -13.75 9.92 -13.98
N PRO A 208 -13.56 9.37 -12.76
CA PRO A 208 -13.48 7.92 -12.56
C PRO A 208 -14.79 7.25 -13.02
N LEU A 209 -14.67 6.28 -13.92
CA LEU A 209 -15.76 5.39 -14.28
C LEU A 209 -15.92 4.35 -13.16
N ARG A 210 -17.16 4.02 -12.78
CA ARG A 210 -17.44 2.95 -11.81
C ARG A 210 -18.41 1.94 -12.43
N ASN A 211 -17.83 0.88 -12.99
CA ASN A 211 -18.46 -0.22 -13.74
C ASN A 211 -18.18 -1.60 -13.10
#